data_AF-A0A521T7I3-F1
#
_entry.id   AF-A0A521T7I3-F1
#
_cell.length_a   1.000
_cell.length_b   1.000
_cell.length_c   1.000
_cell.angle_alpha   90.00
_cell.angle_beta   90.00
_cell.angle_gamma   90.00
#
_symmetry.space_group_name_H-M   'P 1'
#
loop_
_entity.id
_entity.type
_entity.pdbx_description
1 polymer ?
#
loop_
_entity_poly.entity_id
_entity_poly.type
_entity_poly.pdbx_seq_one_letter_code
_entity_poly.pdbx_strand_id
1 'polypeptide(L)'
;MMALFKLPRIAEIDGSTTGWGFFLCAQKDLRPTKAGGSYLALVLQDVSGEIAAKIFDGAEQLDKQFNKGDFVKVSGRGNLYKNQLELVLENIRKVNPAKDAADGFREEDCIPSAPRPIDEMWQELLGHVERVRRPELRALLDRILAKHGPKLKIWPAAVTVHHAYRGGLLEHVLKIIQVGTALADAYEVDRDLIIAGGILHDLGKIEELTYEGAIGYSVEGNLVGHIAIGLGMLQEAAREDASFPDQLRLELEHIVLSHHGARDKGSPVVPMTLEAFVFAATDDLDAKMFQMRKHIADDSGDGAFTQFSKRLDRVLFKPPQA
;
A
#
# COMPACT_ATOMS: atom_id res chain seq x y z
N MET A 1 -21.12 18.74 31.70
CA MET A 1 -20.63 17.72 30.75
C MET A 1 -19.66 18.45 29.83
N MET A 2 -18.34 18.30 30.03
CA MET A 2 -17.37 18.94 29.12
C MET A 2 -17.57 18.34 27.74
N ALA A 3 -17.73 19.17 26.71
CA ALA A 3 -17.74 18.69 25.34
C ALA A 3 -16.40 18.00 25.07
N LEU A 4 -16.43 16.69 24.77
CA LEU A 4 -15.24 15.95 24.38
C LEU A 4 -14.80 16.44 22.99
N PHE A 5 -13.60 17.01 22.92
CA PHE A 5 -13.00 17.44 21.67
C PHE A 5 -12.38 16.26 20.93
N LYS A 6 -12.10 16.44 19.64
CA LYS A 6 -11.34 15.45 18.88
C LYS A 6 -9.91 15.40 19.45
N LEU A 7 -9.37 14.21 19.68
CA LEU A 7 -7.98 14.03 20.06
C LEU A 7 -7.07 14.57 18.94
N PRO A 8 -5.94 15.20 19.28
CA PRO A 8 -4.92 15.56 18.30
C PRO A 8 -4.23 14.29 17.76
N ARG A 9 -3.29 14.49 16.84
CA ARG A 9 -2.42 13.39 16.37
C ARG A 9 -1.66 12.76 17.54
N ILE A 10 -1.34 11.48 17.45
CA ILE A 10 -0.61 10.75 18.51
C ILE A 10 0.66 11.49 18.96
N ALA A 11 1.43 12.03 18.02
CA ALA A 11 2.66 12.78 18.33
C ALA A 11 2.45 14.05 19.18
N GLU A 12 1.21 14.53 19.28
CA GLU A 12 0.81 15.73 20.04
C GLU A 12 0.02 15.40 21.30
N ILE A 13 -0.27 14.12 21.57
CA ILE A 13 -0.99 13.71 22.79
C ILE A 13 -0.08 13.87 24.00
N ASP A 14 -0.65 14.37 25.10
CA ASP A 14 -0.01 14.44 26.42
C ASP A 14 -0.87 13.78 27.52
N GLY A 15 -0.35 13.74 28.75
CA GLY A 15 -1.03 13.11 29.89
C GLY A 15 -2.29 13.84 30.40
N SER A 16 -2.64 15.00 29.83
CA SER A 16 -3.83 15.78 30.17
C SER A 16 -4.89 15.76 29.07
N THR A 17 -4.49 15.38 27.86
CA THR A 17 -5.33 15.35 26.66
C THR A 17 -6.53 14.45 26.89
N THR A 18 -7.74 14.93 26.60
CA THR A 18 -8.99 14.16 26.76
C THR A 18 -9.88 14.41 25.56
N GLY A 19 -10.45 13.35 24.98
CA GLY A 19 -11.21 13.50 23.75
C GLY A 19 -11.65 12.19 23.11
N TRP A 20 -12.07 12.28 21.86
CA TRP A 20 -12.37 11.14 21.01
C TRP A 20 -11.58 11.19 19.70
N GLY A 21 -11.29 10.05 19.09
CA GLY A 21 -10.50 10.01 17.85
C GLY A 21 -10.70 8.74 17.06
N PHE A 22 -10.09 8.71 15.87
CA PHE A 22 -10.06 7.54 15.01
C PHE A 22 -8.62 7.04 14.89
N PHE A 23 -8.44 5.74 15.06
CA PHE A 23 -7.13 5.10 15.03
C PHE A 23 -7.24 3.73 14.37
N LEU A 24 -6.12 3.19 13.91
CA LEU A 24 -5.99 1.76 13.65
C LEU A 24 -5.69 1.04 14.97
N CYS A 25 -6.34 -0.10 15.23
CA CYS A 25 -5.95 -1.02 16.31
C CYS A 25 -4.79 -1.91 15.83
N ALA A 26 -3.55 -1.47 16.05
CA ALA A 26 -2.35 -2.18 15.59
C ALA A 26 -2.04 -3.44 16.43
N GLN A 27 -2.30 -3.41 17.74
CA GLN A 27 -2.20 -4.57 18.62
C GLN A 27 -3.37 -4.62 19.61
N LYS A 28 -3.70 -5.84 20.03
CA LYS A 28 -4.80 -6.10 20.96
C LYS A 28 -4.55 -7.39 21.73
N ASP A 29 -4.48 -7.28 23.05
CA ASP A 29 -4.36 -8.39 23.98
C ASP A 29 -5.33 -8.23 25.16
N LEU A 30 -6.12 -9.26 25.45
CA LEU A 30 -6.86 -9.35 26.71
C LEU A 30 -5.93 -9.94 27.79
N ARG A 31 -5.68 -9.17 28.85
CA ARG A 31 -4.72 -9.54 29.90
C ARG A 31 -5.39 -9.55 31.27
N PRO A 32 -5.01 -10.46 32.18
CA PRO A 32 -5.53 -10.48 33.54
C PRO A 32 -5.01 -9.27 34.34
N THR A 33 -5.86 -8.71 35.22
CA THR A 33 -5.42 -7.70 36.20
C THR A 33 -4.90 -8.36 37.48
N LYS A 34 -4.09 -7.63 38.25
CA LYS A 34 -3.62 -8.09 39.58
C LYS A 34 -4.74 -8.15 40.64
N ALA A 35 -5.84 -7.42 40.43
CA ALA A 35 -6.95 -7.31 41.37
C ALA A 35 -8.11 -8.29 41.07
N GLY A 36 -7.94 -9.17 40.07
CA GLY A 36 -9.01 -10.00 39.54
C GLY A 36 -9.70 -9.34 38.33
N GLY A 37 -10.18 -10.15 37.40
CA GLY A 37 -10.73 -9.69 36.12
C GLY A 37 -9.67 -9.43 35.04
N SER A 38 -10.10 -8.82 33.93
CA SER A 38 -9.31 -8.65 32.71
C SER A 38 -9.30 -7.18 32.26
N TYR A 39 -8.24 -6.76 31.57
CA TYR A 39 -8.15 -5.47 30.89
C TYR A 39 -7.66 -5.68 29.45
N LEU A 40 -8.05 -4.81 28.53
CA LEU A 40 -7.50 -4.80 27.18
C LEU A 40 -6.24 -3.93 27.17
N ALA A 41 -5.14 -4.51 26.71
CA ALA A 41 -3.93 -3.80 26.30
C ALA A 41 -3.95 -3.65 24.78
N LEU A 42 -3.83 -2.42 24.31
CA LEU A 42 -3.92 -2.07 22.90
C LEU A 42 -2.68 -1.28 22.48
N VAL A 43 -2.37 -1.32 21.20
CA VAL A 43 -1.56 -0.30 20.54
C VAL A 43 -2.43 0.33 19.46
N LEU A 44 -2.59 1.65 19.54
CA LEU A 44 -3.32 2.45 18.56
C LEU A 44 -2.32 3.16 17.65
N GLN A 45 -2.68 3.30 16.38
CA GLN A 45 -1.84 3.93 15.37
C GLN A 45 -2.59 5.02 14.61
N ASP A 46 -1.87 6.09 14.31
CA ASP A 46 -2.20 7.06 13.27
C ASP A 46 -0.96 7.35 12.40
N VAL A 47 -1.05 8.28 11.44
CA VAL A 47 0.09 8.64 10.58
C VAL A 47 1.28 9.27 11.32
N SER A 48 1.09 9.75 12.54
CA SER A 48 2.13 10.39 13.35
C SER A 48 2.87 9.42 14.28
N GLY A 49 2.34 8.21 14.50
CA GLY A 49 3.00 7.17 15.28
C GLY A 49 2.05 6.17 15.92
N GLU A 50 2.55 5.51 16.96
CA GLU A 50 1.82 4.55 17.78
C GLU A 50 1.74 5.00 19.24
N ILE A 51 0.66 4.66 19.92
CA ILE A 51 0.46 4.90 21.36
C ILE A 51 -0.12 3.66 22.05
N ALA A 52 0.41 3.32 23.22
CA ALA A 52 -0.16 2.29 24.06
C ALA A 52 -1.52 2.77 24.62
N ALA A 53 -2.52 1.90 24.64
CA ALA A 53 -3.81 2.21 25.22
C ALA A 53 -4.35 1.07 26.09
N LYS A 54 -5.18 1.40 27.07
CA LYS A 54 -5.77 0.43 28.01
C LYS A 54 -7.25 0.66 28.18
N ILE A 55 -8.00 -0.44 28.30
CA ILE A 55 -9.41 -0.45 28.70
C ILE A 55 -9.56 -1.36 29.91
N PHE A 56 -10.00 -0.80 31.02
CA PHE A 56 -10.22 -1.56 32.25
C PHE A 56 -11.68 -2.00 32.38
N ASP A 57 -12.63 -1.09 32.15
CA ASP A 57 -14.05 -1.36 32.30
C ASP A 57 -14.62 -2.06 31.06
N GLY A 58 -15.35 -3.16 31.27
CA GLY A 58 -16.01 -3.89 30.18
C GLY A 58 -15.07 -4.56 29.18
N ALA A 59 -13.80 -4.80 29.55
CA ALA A 59 -12.76 -5.32 28.66
C ALA A 59 -13.18 -6.57 27.87
N GLU A 60 -13.77 -7.58 28.53
CA GLU A 60 -14.19 -8.84 27.89
C GLU A 60 -15.35 -8.68 26.91
N GLN A 61 -16.21 -7.67 27.13
CA GLN A 61 -17.32 -7.37 26.23
C GLN A 61 -16.83 -6.58 25.02
N LEU A 62 -15.98 -5.58 25.25
CA LEU A 62 -15.40 -4.75 24.19
C LEU A 62 -14.43 -5.54 23.31
N ASP A 63 -13.73 -6.52 23.88
CA ASP A 63 -12.87 -7.44 23.15
C ASP A 63 -13.61 -8.12 21.98
N LYS A 64 -14.90 -8.38 22.11
CA LYS A 64 -15.68 -9.05 21.07
C LYS A 64 -16.17 -8.12 19.95
N GLN A 65 -15.99 -6.80 20.08
CA GLN A 65 -16.60 -5.80 19.18
C GLN A 65 -15.68 -5.33 18.04
N PHE A 66 -14.38 -5.59 18.14
CA PHE A 66 -13.38 -5.21 17.14
C PHE A 66 -12.17 -6.14 17.23
N ASN A 67 -11.40 -6.21 16.15
CA ASN A 67 -10.19 -7.02 16.05
C ASN A 67 -8.96 -6.15 15.84
N LYS A 68 -7.78 -6.76 16.02
CA LYS A 68 -6.54 -6.21 15.47
C LYS A 68 -6.73 -5.95 13.98
N GLY A 69 -6.23 -4.82 13.50
CA GLY A 69 -6.36 -4.38 12.11
C GLY A 69 -7.63 -3.58 11.82
N ASP A 70 -8.58 -3.50 12.76
CA ASP A 70 -9.76 -2.66 12.59
C ASP A 70 -9.45 -1.19 12.86
N PHE A 71 -10.05 -0.30 12.04
CA PHE A 71 -10.19 1.10 12.41
C PHE A 71 -11.22 1.23 13.54
N VAL A 72 -10.86 1.96 14.57
CA VAL A 72 -11.65 2.13 15.79
C VAL A 72 -11.91 3.59 16.09
N LYS A 73 -13.13 3.91 16.52
CA LYS A 73 -13.46 5.18 17.15
C LYS A 73 -13.31 4.99 18.66
N VAL A 74 -12.49 5.83 19.28
CA VAL A 74 -12.21 5.75 20.72
C VAL A 74 -12.62 7.03 21.42
N SER A 75 -12.93 6.95 22.71
CA SER A 75 -12.93 8.09 23.63
C SER A 75 -12.09 7.75 24.85
N GLY A 76 -11.30 8.70 25.32
CA GLY A 76 -10.43 8.47 26.46
C GLY A 76 -9.57 9.68 26.80
N ARG A 77 -8.60 9.44 27.68
CA ARG A 77 -7.68 10.44 28.17
C ARG A 77 -6.25 9.93 28.17
N GLY A 78 -5.33 10.85 27.91
CA GLY A 78 -3.91 10.63 28.13
C GLY A 78 -3.62 10.37 29.60
N ASN A 79 -2.58 9.60 29.83
CA ASN A 79 -2.12 9.21 31.15
C ASN A 79 -0.61 9.00 31.11
N LEU A 80 0.10 9.51 32.11
CA LEU A 80 1.52 9.27 32.30
C LEU A 80 1.70 8.18 33.36
N TYR A 81 1.97 6.96 32.94
CA TYR A 81 2.22 5.83 33.84
C TYR A 81 3.70 5.44 33.81
N LYS A 82 4.40 5.54 34.94
CA LYS A 82 5.85 5.27 35.04
C LYS A 82 6.67 6.03 33.98
N ASN A 83 6.31 7.29 33.75
CA ASN A 83 6.94 8.17 32.75
C ASN A 83 6.76 7.70 31.29
N GLN A 84 5.83 6.77 31.03
CA GLN A 84 5.39 6.40 29.68
C GLN A 84 3.99 6.95 29.46
N LEU A 85 3.81 7.61 28.31
CA LEU A 85 2.52 8.11 27.88
C LEU A 85 1.66 6.95 27.35
N GLU A 86 0.42 6.87 27.81
CA GLU A 86 -0.59 5.93 27.35
C GLU A 86 -1.98 6.58 27.31
N LEU A 87 -2.91 6.00 26.54
CA LEU A 87 -4.32 6.36 26.60
C LEU A 87 -5.09 5.40 27.51
N VAL A 88 -5.89 5.93 28.42
CA VAL A 88 -6.92 5.16 29.13
C VAL A 88 -8.24 5.44 28.44
N LEU A 89 -8.81 4.41 27.81
CA LEU A 89 -10.04 4.54 27.02
C LEU A 89 -11.27 4.22 27.87
N GLU A 90 -12.30 5.04 27.68
CA GLU A 90 -13.63 4.85 28.26
C GLU A 90 -14.52 4.05 27.30
N ASN A 91 -14.44 4.35 26.00
CA ASN A 91 -15.19 3.64 24.97
C ASN A 91 -14.30 3.35 23.76
N ILE A 92 -14.59 2.23 23.12
CA ILE A 92 -14.02 1.85 21.83
C ILE A 92 -15.10 1.14 21.02
N ARG A 93 -15.12 1.39 19.71
CA ARG A 93 -15.91 0.58 18.78
C ARG A 93 -15.24 0.55 17.42
N LYS A 94 -15.55 -0.49 16.63
CA LYS A 94 -15.21 -0.51 15.21
C LYS A 94 -15.86 0.69 14.49
N VAL A 95 -15.10 1.27 13.57
CA VAL A 95 -15.57 2.36 12.70
C VAL A 95 -16.63 1.84 11.74
N ASN A 96 -17.66 2.65 11.51
CA ASN A 96 -18.57 2.51 10.40
C ASN A 96 -18.23 3.60 9.37
N PRO A 97 -17.53 3.27 8.27
CA PRO A 97 -16.99 4.28 7.36
C PRO A 97 -18.05 5.27 6.84
N ALA A 98 -19.24 4.79 6.48
CA ALA A 98 -20.31 5.63 5.95
C ALA A 98 -20.86 6.64 6.98
N LYS A 99 -20.92 6.26 8.26
CA LYS A 99 -21.42 7.13 9.33
C LYS A 99 -20.33 8.04 9.88
N ASP A 100 -19.15 7.48 10.11
CA ASP A 100 -18.05 8.18 10.77
C ASP A 100 -17.32 9.15 9.84
N ALA A 101 -17.50 9.05 8.51
CA ALA A 101 -17.03 10.07 7.57
C ALA A 101 -17.60 11.48 7.89
N ALA A 102 -18.84 11.56 8.40
CA ALA A 102 -19.45 12.82 8.84
C ALA A 102 -18.73 13.44 10.06
N ASP A 103 -18.08 12.61 10.87
CA ASP A 103 -17.22 13.03 12.00
C ASP A 103 -15.75 13.23 11.57
N GLY A 104 -15.49 13.19 10.27
CA GLY A 104 -14.16 13.35 9.68
C GLY A 104 -13.26 12.13 9.87
N PHE A 105 -13.81 10.92 9.83
CA PHE A 105 -13.02 9.70 9.67
C PHE A 105 -12.45 9.62 8.25
N ARG A 106 -11.14 9.42 8.15
CA ARG A 106 -10.44 9.03 6.93
C ARG A 106 -9.45 7.94 7.28
N GLU A 107 -9.43 6.84 6.52
CA GLU A 107 -8.48 5.75 6.74
C GLU A 107 -7.03 6.25 6.60
N GLU A 108 -6.76 7.13 5.65
CA GLU A 108 -5.43 7.74 5.43
C GLU A 108 -4.92 8.60 6.58
N ASP A 109 -5.78 8.99 7.53
CA ASP A 109 -5.35 9.64 8.76
C ASP A 109 -4.82 8.61 9.77
N CYS A 110 -5.19 7.34 9.64
CA CYS A 110 -4.86 6.29 10.60
C CYS A 110 -3.63 5.45 10.17
N ILE A 111 -3.27 5.50 8.89
CA ILE A 111 -2.23 4.64 8.30
C ILE A 111 -1.49 5.36 7.16
N PRO A 112 -0.19 5.06 6.95
CA PRO A 112 0.52 5.52 5.76
C PRO A 112 -0.27 5.18 4.50
N SER A 113 -0.46 6.18 3.65
CA SER A 113 -1.27 6.11 2.42
C SER A 113 -0.63 6.90 1.30
N ALA A 114 -1.03 6.63 0.06
CA ALA A 114 -0.60 7.39 -1.09
C ALA A 114 -0.88 8.91 -0.88
N PRO A 115 0.04 9.78 -1.33
CA PRO A 115 -0.12 11.23 -1.18
C PRO A 115 -1.28 11.78 -2.02
N ARG A 116 -1.71 11.05 -3.05
CA ARG A 116 -2.82 11.39 -3.93
C ARG A 116 -4.10 10.66 -3.51
N PRO A 117 -5.30 11.28 -3.65
CA PRO A 117 -6.56 10.60 -3.38
C PRO A 117 -6.75 9.36 -4.27
N ILE A 118 -7.14 8.24 -3.65
CA ILE A 118 -7.27 6.95 -4.36
C ILE A 118 -8.32 7.00 -5.47
N ASP A 119 -9.44 7.69 -5.24
CA ASP A 119 -10.48 7.77 -6.26
C ASP A 119 -10.03 8.56 -7.49
N GLU A 120 -9.23 9.62 -7.31
CA GLU A 120 -8.63 10.35 -8.44
C GLU A 120 -7.65 9.49 -9.22
N MET A 121 -6.76 8.78 -8.52
CA MET A 121 -5.84 7.82 -9.13
C MET A 121 -6.60 6.71 -9.89
N TRP A 122 -7.70 6.23 -9.32
CA TRP A 122 -8.49 5.18 -9.97
C TRP A 122 -9.15 5.69 -11.25
N GLN A 123 -9.73 6.88 -11.24
CA GLN A 123 -10.30 7.48 -12.46
C GLN A 123 -9.22 7.75 -13.52
N GLU A 124 -8.01 8.14 -13.12
CA GLU A 124 -6.88 8.26 -14.03
C GLU A 124 -6.55 6.92 -14.71
N LEU A 125 -6.49 5.83 -13.93
CA LEU A 125 -6.23 4.49 -14.46
C LEU A 125 -7.31 4.05 -15.45
N LEU A 126 -8.59 4.24 -15.11
CA LEU A 126 -9.70 3.95 -16.02
C LEU A 126 -9.59 4.76 -17.31
N GLY A 127 -9.23 6.04 -17.22
CA GLY A 127 -8.97 6.87 -18.39
C GLY A 127 -7.82 6.36 -19.26
N HIS A 128 -6.79 5.73 -18.70
CA HIS A 128 -5.75 5.05 -19.49
C HIS A 128 -6.31 3.82 -20.22
N VAL A 129 -7.12 3.00 -19.54
CA VAL A 129 -7.76 1.81 -20.13
C VAL A 129 -8.71 2.18 -21.26
N GLU A 130 -9.50 3.25 -21.12
CA GLU A 130 -10.40 3.74 -22.18
C GLU A 130 -9.68 4.12 -23.48
N ARG A 131 -8.41 4.55 -23.38
CA ARG A 131 -7.59 4.95 -24.53
C ARG A 131 -6.92 3.78 -25.24
N VAL A 132 -7.00 2.57 -24.69
CA VAL A 132 -6.51 1.34 -25.34
C VAL A 132 -7.31 1.11 -26.62
N ARG A 133 -6.61 1.01 -27.75
CA ARG A 133 -7.21 0.93 -29.09
C ARG A 133 -7.66 -0.47 -29.43
N ARG A 134 -6.96 -1.50 -28.96
CA ARG A 134 -7.32 -2.90 -29.18
C ARG A 134 -8.51 -3.32 -28.31
N PRO A 135 -9.67 -3.66 -28.91
CA PRO A 135 -10.88 -3.97 -28.13
C PRO A 135 -10.73 -5.23 -27.28
N GLU A 136 -10.04 -6.26 -27.78
CA GLU A 136 -9.75 -7.50 -27.04
C GLU A 136 -8.91 -7.22 -25.79
N LEU A 137 -7.91 -6.33 -25.89
CA LEU A 137 -7.05 -5.97 -24.76
C LEU A 137 -7.81 -5.15 -23.73
N ARG A 138 -8.59 -4.16 -24.18
CA ARG A 138 -9.44 -3.36 -23.30
C ARG A 138 -10.43 -4.24 -22.55
N ALA A 139 -11.09 -5.19 -23.22
CA ALA A 139 -12.02 -6.12 -22.61
C ALA A 139 -11.34 -7.00 -21.54
N LEU A 140 -10.11 -7.47 -21.77
CA LEU A 140 -9.33 -8.18 -20.76
C LEU A 140 -9.05 -7.31 -19.53
N LEU A 141 -8.60 -6.08 -19.73
CA LEU A 141 -8.30 -5.15 -18.63
C LEU A 141 -9.57 -4.79 -17.84
N ASP A 142 -10.70 -4.55 -18.51
CA ASP A 142 -11.98 -4.28 -17.86
C ASP A 142 -12.41 -5.44 -16.96
N ARG A 143 -12.27 -6.70 -17.41
CA ARG A 143 -12.57 -7.88 -16.59
C ARG A 143 -11.67 -7.95 -15.34
N ILE A 144 -10.37 -7.73 -15.51
CA ILE A 144 -9.40 -7.75 -14.41
C ILE A 144 -9.70 -6.64 -13.40
N LEU A 145 -9.95 -5.41 -13.86
CA LEU A 145 -10.25 -4.28 -12.99
C LEU A 145 -11.62 -4.42 -12.31
N ALA A 146 -12.60 -5.04 -12.96
CA ALA A 146 -13.89 -5.34 -12.33
C ALA A 146 -13.75 -6.38 -11.20
N LYS A 147 -12.97 -7.45 -11.44
CA LYS A 147 -12.77 -8.54 -10.47
C LYS A 147 -11.86 -8.13 -9.31
N HIS A 148 -10.77 -7.42 -9.57
CA HIS A 148 -9.70 -7.16 -8.60
C HIS A 148 -9.57 -5.69 -8.18
N GLY A 149 -10.33 -4.78 -8.79
CA GLY A 149 -10.27 -3.34 -8.54
C GLY A 149 -10.37 -2.94 -7.07
N PRO A 150 -11.30 -3.50 -6.26
CA PRO A 150 -11.39 -3.15 -4.84
C PRO A 150 -10.08 -3.35 -4.05
N LYS A 151 -9.37 -4.46 -4.30
CA LYS A 151 -8.04 -4.69 -3.70
C LYS A 151 -7.00 -3.77 -4.33
N LEU A 152 -6.90 -3.75 -5.67
CA LEU A 152 -5.89 -2.99 -6.42
C LEU A 152 -5.86 -1.50 -6.02
N LYS A 153 -7.03 -0.90 -5.75
CA LYS A 153 -7.15 0.48 -5.29
C LYS A 153 -6.38 0.79 -4.01
N ILE A 154 -6.41 -0.12 -3.04
CA ILE A 154 -5.96 0.13 -1.67
C ILE A 154 -4.72 -0.68 -1.29
N TRP A 155 -4.33 -1.67 -2.10
CA TRP A 155 -3.23 -2.56 -1.77
C TRP A 155 -1.87 -1.83 -1.73
N PRO A 156 -0.96 -2.23 -0.83
CA PRO A 156 0.44 -1.81 -0.90
C PRO A 156 1.17 -2.47 -2.07
N ALA A 157 2.26 -1.84 -2.54
CA ALA A 157 3.10 -2.42 -3.60
C ALA A 157 4.25 -3.28 -3.05
N ALA A 158 4.54 -3.23 -1.75
CA ALA A 158 5.59 -4.01 -1.11
C ALA A 158 5.46 -3.97 0.43
N VAL A 159 6.22 -4.84 1.12
CA VAL A 159 6.21 -4.96 2.59
C VAL A 159 7.05 -3.88 3.27
N THR A 160 8.26 -3.61 2.77
CA THR A 160 9.24 -2.69 3.39
C THR A 160 9.86 -1.70 2.40
N VAL A 161 9.65 -1.91 1.11
CA VAL A 161 10.27 -1.15 0.02
C VAL A 161 9.17 -0.37 -0.73
N HIS A 162 9.56 0.69 -1.45
CA HIS A 162 8.75 1.53 -2.36
C HIS A 162 7.23 1.29 -2.37
N HIS A 163 6.45 2.28 -1.95
CA HIS A 163 4.99 2.21 -1.90
C HIS A 163 4.42 1.13 -0.93
N ALA A 164 5.10 0.88 0.18
CA ALA A 164 4.61 0.05 1.30
C ALA A 164 3.54 0.77 2.14
N TYR A 165 2.47 1.20 1.48
CA TYR A 165 1.37 1.95 2.07
C TYR A 165 0.08 1.76 1.29
N ARG A 166 -1.04 2.19 1.87
CA ARG A 166 -2.36 2.07 1.24
C ARG A 166 -2.41 2.80 -0.10
N GLY A 167 -2.87 2.10 -1.14
CA GLY A 167 -2.94 2.63 -2.50
C GLY A 167 -1.58 2.73 -3.20
N GLY A 168 -0.53 2.18 -2.59
CA GLY A 168 0.81 2.18 -3.15
C GLY A 168 0.92 1.42 -4.46
N LEU A 169 0.22 0.29 -4.60
CA LEU A 169 0.22 -0.49 -5.84
C LEU A 169 -0.41 0.31 -6.99
N LEU A 170 -1.56 0.96 -6.76
CA LEU A 170 -2.21 1.81 -7.76
C LEU A 170 -1.32 3.00 -8.17
N GLU A 171 -0.67 3.66 -7.21
CA GLU A 171 0.25 4.76 -7.51
C GLU A 171 1.43 4.29 -8.38
N HIS A 172 2.01 3.13 -8.07
CA HIS A 172 3.07 2.51 -8.85
C HIS A 172 2.61 2.19 -10.28
N VAL A 173 1.47 1.52 -10.45
CA VAL A 173 0.88 1.22 -11.76
C VAL A 173 0.73 2.48 -12.60
N LEU A 174 0.17 3.56 -12.03
CA LEU A 174 0.02 4.84 -12.75
C LEU A 174 1.37 5.44 -13.13
N LYS A 175 2.37 5.36 -12.26
CA LYS A 175 3.72 5.87 -12.54
C LYS A 175 4.35 5.13 -13.71
N ILE A 176 4.26 3.80 -13.72
CA ILE A 176 4.75 2.96 -14.81
C ILE A 176 4.03 3.25 -16.12
N ILE A 177 2.70 3.39 -16.11
CA ILE A 177 1.93 3.75 -17.31
C ILE A 177 2.34 5.15 -17.80
N GLN A 178 2.47 6.13 -16.91
CA GLN A 178 2.83 7.50 -17.27
C GLN A 178 4.21 7.56 -17.96
N VAL A 179 5.24 6.98 -17.33
CA VAL A 179 6.60 7.01 -17.87
C VAL A 179 6.71 6.07 -19.08
N GLY A 180 6.17 4.87 -18.97
CA GLY A 180 6.25 3.85 -20.00
C GLY A 180 5.56 4.28 -21.29
N THR A 181 4.41 4.95 -21.23
CA THR A 181 3.75 5.45 -22.45
C THR A 181 4.50 6.62 -23.09
N ALA A 182 5.19 7.45 -22.32
CA ALA A 182 6.09 8.47 -22.87
C ALA A 182 7.30 7.84 -23.58
N LEU A 183 7.87 6.78 -23.03
CA LEU A 183 8.91 5.99 -23.69
C LEU A 183 8.38 5.23 -24.90
N ALA A 184 7.13 4.75 -24.84
CA ALA A 184 6.48 4.09 -25.96
C ALA A 184 6.34 5.01 -27.17
N ASP A 185 5.91 6.26 -26.93
CA ASP A 185 5.82 7.28 -27.97
C ASP A 185 7.21 7.65 -28.51
N ALA A 186 8.24 7.73 -27.64
CA ALA A 186 9.60 8.11 -28.04
C ALA A 186 10.35 7.02 -28.83
N TYR A 187 10.13 5.75 -28.48
CA TYR A 187 10.77 4.60 -29.12
C TYR A 187 9.88 3.87 -30.11
N GLU A 188 8.68 4.41 -30.37
CA GLU A 188 7.70 3.87 -31.32
C GLU A 188 7.32 2.41 -31.04
N VAL A 189 7.19 2.04 -29.75
CA VAL A 189 6.72 0.71 -29.32
C VAL A 189 5.23 0.72 -28.98
N ASP A 190 4.62 -0.44 -28.85
CA ASP A 190 3.18 -0.56 -28.64
C ASP A 190 2.72 -0.01 -27.27
N ARG A 191 2.11 1.18 -27.30
CA ARG A 191 1.57 1.87 -26.12
C ARG A 191 0.50 1.07 -25.38
N ASP A 192 -0.35 0.34 -26.11
CA ASP A 192 -1.44 -0.44 -25.53
C ASP A 192 -0.85 -1.61 -24.70
N LEU A 193 0.24 -2.23 -25.16
CA LEU A 193 0.96 -3.28 -24.40
C LEU A 193 1.61 -2.71 -23.13
N ILE A 194 2.13 -1.48 -23.16
CA ILE A 194 2.68 -0.83 -21.97
C ILE A 194 1.60 -0.52 -20.94
N ILE A 195 0.43 -0.04 -21.36
CA ILE A 195 -0.71 0.20 -20.46
C ILE A 195 -1.15 -1.12 -19.80
N ALA A 196 -1.31 -2.17 -20.60
CA ALA A 196 -1.70 -3.47 -20.09
C ALA A 196 -0.64 -4.06 -19.14
N GLY A 197 0.63 -4.03 -19.54
CA GLY A 197 1.76 -4.43 -18.69
C GLY A 197 1.76 -3.71 -17.35
N GLY A 198 1.46 -2.40 -17.35
CA GLY A 198 1.39 -1.58 -16.14
C GLY A 198 0.41 -2.15 -15.12
N ILE A 199 -0.77 -2.56 -15.58
CA ILE A 199 -1.83 -3.13 -14.72
C ILE A 199 -1.50 -4.57 -14.28
N LEU A 200 -0.84 -5.34 -15.16
CA LEU A 200 -0.71 -6.79 -15.02
C LEU A 200 0.56 -7.26 -14.30
N HIS A 201 1.69 -6.56 -14.49
CA HIS A 201 3.02 -7.07 -14.07
C HIS A 201 3.08 -7.42 -12.59
N ASP A 202 2.45 -6.60 -11.75
CA ASP A 202 2.42 -6.72 -10.29
C ASP A 202 1.05 -7.11 -9.74
N LEU A 203 0.11 -7.52 -10.60
CA LEU A 203 -1.26 -7.86 -10.18
C LEU A 203 -1.27 -8.95 -9.11
N GLY A 204 -0.33 -9.91 -9.18
CA GLY A 204 -0.20 -10.98 -8.19
C GLY A 204 0.06 -10.50 -6.76
N LYS A 205 0.49 -9.24 -6.55
CA LYS A 205 0.70 -8.67 -5.22
C LYS A 205 -0.57 -8.63 -4.37
N ILE A 206 -1.74 -8.61 -5.00
CA ILE A 206 -3.03 -8.61 -4.29
C ILE A 206 -3.33 -9.93 -3.55
N GLU A 207 -2.64 -11.01 -3.91
CA GLU A 207 -2.69 -12.31 -3.20
C GLU A 207 -1.35 -12.65 -2.54
N GLU A 208 -0.23 -12.10 -3.03
CA GLU A 208 1.09 -12.28 -2.42
C GLU A 208 1.17 -11.63 -1.02
N LEU A 209 0.63 -10.42 -0.90
CA LEU A 209 0.71 -9.63 0.33
C LEU A 209 -0.53 -9.81 1.20
N THR A 210 -0.36 -9.67 2.50
CA THR A 210 -1.46 -9.49 3.46
C THR A 210 -1.51 -8.05 3.93
N TYR A 211 -2.73 -7.55 4.13
CA TYR A 211 -2.98 -6.15 4.50
C TYR A 211 -4.04 -6.04 5.59
N GLU A 212 -3.69 -6.49 6.80
CA GLU A 212 -4.56 -6.50 7.99
C GLU A 212 -3.85 -5.79 9.17
N GLY A 213 -3.78 -4.46 9.09
CA GLY A 213 -3.11 -3.60 10.07
C GLY A 213 -1.59 -3.50 9.91
N ALA A 214 -0.92 -4.59 9.54
CA ALA A 214 0.47 -4.59 9.08
C ALA A 214 0.57 -5.26 7.70
N ILE A 215 1.52 -4.79 6.89
CA ILE A 215 1.81 -5.42 5.60
C ILE A 215 2.67 -6.65 5.86
N GLY A 216 2.29 -7.78 5.30
CA GLY A 216 3.05 -9.02 5.37
C GLY A 216 2.93 -9.83 4.09
N TYR A 217 3.39 -11.07 4.14
CA TYR A 217 3.23 -12.03 3.05
C TYR A 217 2.18 -13.08 3.42
N SER A 218 1.36 -13.48 2.45
CA SER A 218 0.49 -14.65 2.60
C SER A 218 1.30 -15.95 2.52
N VAL A 219 0.70 -17.08 2.88
CA VAL A 219 1.37 -18.39 2.74
C VAL A 219 1.68 -18.68 1.28
N GLU A 220 0.71 -18.43 0.39
CA GLU A 220 0.90 -18.60 -1.06
C GLU A 220 1.93 -17.61 -1.60
N GLY A 221 1.88 -16.35 -1.18
CA GLY A 221 2.86 -15.34 -1.57
C GLY A 221 4.31 -15.73 -1.25
N ASN A 222 4.56 -16.28 -0.06
CA ASN A 222 5.88 -16.77 0.32
C ASN A 222 6.35 -17.98 -0.50
N LEU A 223 5.43 -18.87 -0.88
CA LEU A 223 5.77 -20.12 -1.57
C LEU A 223 5.85 -19.97 -3.10
N VAL A 224 5.04 -19.08 -3.66
CA VAL A 224 4.80 -18.97 -5.12
C VAL A 224 5.32 -17.65 -5.68
N GLY A 225 5.10 -16.54 -4.96
CA GLY A 225 5.49 -15.18 -5.39
C GLY A 225 4.56 -14.53 -6.42
N HIS A 226 4.52 -13.20 -6.44
CA HIS A 226 3.57 -12.42 -7.24
C HIS A 226 3.69 -12.65 -8.75
N ILE A 227 4.88 -12.94 -9.30
CA ILE A 227 5.05 -13.17 -10.74
C ILE A 227 4.22 -14.38 -11.18
N ALA A 228 4.35 -15.51 -10.47
CA ALA A 228 3.66 -16.74 -10.80
C ALA A 228 2.15 -16.65 -10.51
N ILE A 229 1.77 -16.01 -9.40
CA ILE A 229 0.37 -15.72 -9.07
C ILE A 229 -0.26 -14.83 -10.16
N GLY A 230 0.38 -13.71 -10.51
CA GLY A 230 -0.08 -12.76 -11.51
C GLY A 230 -0.20 -13.36 -12.91
N LEU A 231 0.74 -14.23 -13.30
CA LEU A 231 0.62 -15.03 -14.52
C LEU A 231 -0.64 -15.91 -14.51
N GLY A 232 -0.91 -16.58 -13.40
CA GLY A 232 -2.12 -17.41 -13.23
C GLY A 232 -3.41 -16.59 -13.39
N MET A 233 -3.47 -15.41 -12.77
CA MET A 233 -4.59 -14.48 -12.86
C MET A 233 -4.81 -13.98 -14.30
N LEU A 234 -3.73 -13.62 -15.00
CA LEU A 234 -3.78 -13.21 -16.41
C LEU A 234 -4.32 -14.35 -17.28
N GLN A 235 -3.81 -15.57 -17.10
CA GLN A 235 -4.25 -16.74 -17.87
C GLN A 235 -5.71 -17.09 -17.62
N GLU A 236 -6.19 -16.98 -16.37
CA GLU A 236 -7.60 -17.17 -16.04
C GLU A 236 -8.47 -16.14 -16.78
N ALA A 237 -8.15 -14.85 -16.67
CA ALA A 237 -8.91 -13.77 -17.30
C ALA A 237 -8.89 -13.82 -18.85
N ALA A 238 -7.80 -14.33 -19.43
CA ALA A 238 -7.71 -14.57 -20.88
C ALA A 238 -8.60 -15.75 -21.31
N ARG A 239 -8.64 -16.85 -20.54
CA ARG A 239 -9.46 -18.04 -20.85
C ARG A 239 -10.97 -17.79 -20.74
N GLU A 240 -11.39 -16.78 -19.99
CA GLU A 240 -12.81 -16.36 -19.93
C GLU A 240 -13.32 -15.86 -21.30
N ASP A 241 -12.43 -15.49 -22.21
CA ASP A 241 -12.76 -15.12 -23.58
C ASP A 241 -12.04 -16.07 -24.57
N ALA A 242 -12.77 -17.06 -25.07
CA ALA A 242 -12.24 -18.05 -26.02
C ALA A 242 -11.78 -17.44 -27.35
N SER A 243 -12.13 -16.18 -27.64
CA SER A 243 -11.69 -15.45 -28.83
C SER A 243 -10.42 -14.60 -28.60
N PHE A 244 -9.91 -14.56 -27.37
CA PHE A 244 -8.74 -13.75 -27.03
C PHE A 244 -7.50 -14.23 -27.82
N PRO A 245 -6.80 -13.36 -28.56
CA PRO A 245 -5.71 -13.78 -29.43
C PRO A 245 -4.54 -14.40 -28.66
N ASP A 246 -4.12 -15.60 -29.07
CA ASP A 246 -3.00 -16.32 -28.44
C ASP A 246 -1.69 -15.54 -28.47
N GLN A 247 -1.43 -14.81 -29.56
CA GLN A 247 -0.24 -13.97 -29.68
C GLN A 247 -0.23 -12.86 -28.62
N LEU A 248 -1.37 -12.17 -28.45
CA LEU A 248 -1.50 -11.10 -27.46
C LEU A 248 -1.37 -11.66 -26.03
N ARG A 249 -1.94 -12.84 -25.77
CA ARG A 249 -1.75 -13.54 -24.49
C ARG A 249 -0.27 -13.79 -24.23
N LEU A 250 0.47 -14.35 -25.18
CA LEU A 250 1.90 -14.63 -25.02
C LEU A 250 2.73 -13.36 -24.78
N GLU A 251 2.43 -12.26 -25.45
CA GLU A 251 3.11 -10.98 -25.26
C GLU A 251 2.90 -10.42 -23.84
N LEU A 252 1.67 -10.47 -23.34
CA LEU A 252 1.35 -10.04 -21.97
C LEU A 252 1.99 -10.95 -20.92
N GLU A 253 1.92 -12.27 -21.10
CA GLU A 253 2.58 -13.24 -20.23
C GLU A 253 4.09 -12.98 -20.20
N HIS A 254 4.69 -12.66 -21.34
CA HIS A 254 6.13 -12.35 -21.42
C HIS A 254 6.49 -11.06 -20.69
N ILE A 255 5.68 -10.00 -20.79
CA ILE A 255 5.89 -8.78 -19.99
C ILE A 255 5.86 -9.11 -18.50
N VAL A 256 4.82 -9.82 -18.03
CA VAL A 256 4.70 -10.22 -16.61
C VAL A 256 5.90 -11.08 -16.17
N LEU A 257 6.34 -12.04 -16.98
CA LEU A 257 7.44 -12.94 -16.63
C LEU A 257 8.84 -12.31 -16.69
N SER A 258 8.99 -11.17 -17.36
CA SER A 258 10.30 -10.54 -17.60
C SER A 258 10.47 -9.15 -17.01
N HIS A 259 9.46 -8.61 -16.30
CA HIS A 259 9.44 -7.19 -15.93
C HIS A 259 10.57 -6.73 -14.99
N HIS A 260 11.13 -7.58 -14.10
CA HIS A 260 12.34 -7.18 -13.35
C HIS A 260 13.60 -7.11 -14.23
N GLY A 261 13.53 -7.54 -15.49
CA GLY A 261 14.53 -7.33 -16.53
C GLY A 261 15.67 -8.36 -16.56
N ALA A 262 15.95 -9.05 -15.45
CA ALA A 262 17.04 -10.01 -15.37
C ALA A 262 16.77 -11.14 -14.37
N ARG A 263 17.42 -12.30 -14.59
CA ARG A 263 17.24 -13.50 -13.75
C ARG A 263 17.77 -13.33 -12.34
N ASP A 264 18.86 -12.60 -12.17
CA ASP A 264 19.43 -12.25 -10.86
C ASP A 264 18.56 -11.27 -10.07
N LYS A 265 17.66 -10.55 -10.76
CA LYS A 265 16.60 -9.72 -10.16
C LYS A 265 15.29 -10.48 -9.93
N GLY A 266 15.27 -11.79 -10.16
CA GLY A 266 14.13 -12.66 -9.87
C GLY A 266 13.15 -12.88 -11.01
N SER A 267 13.35 -12.32 -12.21
CA SER A 267 12.53 -12.67 -13.37
C SER A 267 12.83 -14.10 -13.85
N PRO A 268 11.81 -14.94 -14.12
CA PRO A 268 12.00 -16.25 -14.75
C PRO A 268 12.73 -16.19 -16.11
N VAL A 269 12.42 -15.17 -16.91
CA VAL A 269 13.02 -14.92 -18.24
C VAL A 269 13.44 -13.46 -18.38
N VAL A 270 14.28 -13.18 -19.38
CA VAL A 270 14.68 -11.80 -19.70
C VAL A 270 13.72 -11.17 -20.72
N PRO A 271 13.63 -9.83 -20.82
CA PRO A 271 12.86 -9.19 -21.87
C PRO A 271 13.38 -9.58 -23.26
N MET A 272 12.45 -9.91 -24.17
CA MET A 272 12.77 -10.42 -25.53
C MET A 272 11.95 -9.72 -26.62
N THR A 273 11.13 -8.74 -26.23
CA THR A 273 10.39 -7.85 -27.13
C THR A 273 10.77 -6.40 -26.82
N LEU A 274 10.53 -5.49 -27.74
CA LEU A 274 10.83 -4.07 -27.53
C LEU A 274 10.00 -3.52 -26.37
N GLU A 275 8.72 -3.89 -26.31
CA GLU A 275 7.79 -3.51 -25.26
C GLU A 275 8.24 -4.04 -23.90
N ALA A 276 8.59 -5.33 -23.79
CA ALA A 276 9.05 -5.90 -22.54
C ALA A 276 10.36 -5.25 -22.07
N PHE A 277 11.25 -4.89 -22.99
CA PHE A 277 12.51 -4.23 -22.65
C PHE A 277 12.29 -2.80 -22.14
N VAL A 278 11.47 -2.01 -22.84
CA VAL A 278 11.06 -0.67 -22.39
C VAL A 278 10.33 -0.74 -21.06
N PHE A 279 9.44 -1.72 -20.89
CA PHE A 279 8.69 -1.92 -19.66
C PHE A 279 9.61 -2.23 -18.48
N ALA A 280 10.50 -3.22 -18.63
CA ALA A 280 11.43 -3.59 -17.57
C ALA A 280 12.40 -2.45 -17.20
N ALA A 281 12.84 -1.66 -18.19
CA ALA A 281 13.65 -0.47 -17.94
C ALA A 281 12.87 0.61 -17.18
N THR A 282 11.57 0.76 -17.45
CA THR A 282 10.68 1.71 -16.75
C THR A 282 10.51 1.32 -15.29
N ASP A 283 10.23 0.04 -15.02
CA ASP A 283 10.06 -0.49 -13.67
C ASP A 283 11.34 -0.34 -12.82
N ASP A 284 12.49 -0.74 -13.38
CA ASP A 284 13.79 -0.59 -12.72
C ASP A 284 14.13 0.89 -12.44
N LEU A 285 13.79 1.80 -13.37
CA LEU A 285 14.00 3.23 -13.19
C LEU A 285 13.15 3.78 -12.04
N ASP A 286 11.86 3.43 -11.98
CA ASP A 286 10.96 3.91 -10.93
C ASP A 286 11.44 3.47 -9.53
N ALA A 287 11.78 2.19 -9.39
CA ALA A 287 12.34 1.63 -8.16
C ALA A 287 13.64 2.33 -7.74
N LYS A 288 14.54 2.64 -8.69
CA LYS A 288 15.80 3.35 -8.41
C LYS A 288 15.59 4.81 -8.05
N MET A 289 14.69 5.52 -8.73
CA MET A 289 14.38 6.92 -8.46
C MET A 289 13.83 7.10 -7.05
N PHE A 290 12.97 6.19 -6.60
CA PHE A 290 12.52 6.20 -5.22
C PHE A 290 13.65 5.96 -4.22
N GLN A 291 14.49 4.95 -4.45
CA GLN A 291 15.64 4.67 -3.58
C GLN A 291 16.58 5.87 -3.48
N MET A 292 16.84 6.55 -4.60
CA MET A 292 17.69 7.74 -4.62
C MET A 292 17.08 8.88 -3.79
N ARG A 293 15.80 9.21 -4.00
CA ARG A 293 15.11 10.28 -3.26
C ARG A 293 15.06 9.99 -1.77
N LYS A 294 14.70 8.75 -1.39
CA LYS A 294 14.64 8.32 0.00
C LYS A 294 16.01 8.38 0.67
N HIS A 295 17.05 7.88 0.01
CA HIS A 295 18.42 7.91 0.55
C HIS A 295 18.95 9.34 0.74
N ILE A 296 18.60 10.27 -0.16
CA ILE A 296 18.93 11.69 0.00
C ILE A 296 18.17 12.30 1.19
N ALA A 297 16.88 12.01 1.32
CA ALA A 297 16.03 12.57 2.36
C ALA A 297 16.36 12.05 3.78
N ASP A 298 16.73 10.77 3.88
CA ASP A 298 17.06 10.12 5.15
C ASP A 298 18.51 10.42 5.61
N ASP A 299 19.35 10.99 4.76
CA ASP A 299 20.76 11.29 5.08
C ASP A 299 20.89 12.55 5.95
N SER A 300 21.31 12.37 7.20
CA SER A 300 21.48 13.44 8.19
C SER A 300 22.90 14.03 8.26
N GLY A 301 23.76 13.75 7.28
CA GLY A 301 25.15 14.24 7.30
C GLY A 301 25.26 15.71 6.85
N ASP A 302 26.18 16.48 7.42
CA ASP A 302 26.35 17.90 7.06
C ASP A 302 27.05 18.14 5.70
N GLY A 303 27.55 17.08 5.06
CA GLY A 303 28.29 17.17 3.79
C GLY A 303 27.39 17.33 2.55
N ALA A 304 27.98 17.71 1.41
CA ALA A 304 27.28 17.84 0.12
C ALA A 304 26.91 16.49 -0.54
N PHE A 305 27.37 15.38 0.02
CA PHE A 305 27.07 14.03 -0.45
C PHE A 305 26.44 13.20 0.67
N THR A 306 25.59 12.26 0.29
CA THR A 306 25.07 11.24 1.22
C THR A 306 26.18 10.27 1.62
N GLN A 307 25.93 9.50 2.68
CA GLN A 307 26.65 8.25 2.90
C GLN A 307 26.50 7.30 1.69
N PHE A 308 27.43 6.35 1.55
CA PHE A 308 27.42 5.38 0.47
C PHE A 308 26.17 4.48 0.54
N SER A 309 25.40 4.43 -0.54
CA SER A 309 24.27 3.51 -0.66
C SER A 309 24.74 2.19 -1.25
N LYS A 310 24.75 1.12 -0.45
CA LYS A 310 25.08 -0.24 -0.94
C LYS A 310 24.13 -0.72 -2.03
N ARG A 311 22.85 -0.36 -1.94
CA ARG A 311 21.81 -0.80 -2.88
C ARG A 311 21.95 -0.12 -4.25
N LEU A 312 22.35 1.15 -4.27
CA LEU A 312 22.57 1.92 -5.50
C LEU A 312 24.04 1.88 -5.98
N ASP A 313 24.91 1.30 -5.16
CA ASP A 313 26.36 1.21 -5.37
C ASP A 313 27.01 2.57 -5.66
N ARG A 314 26.61 3.62 -4.93
CA ARG A 314 27.09 4.99 -5.12
C ARG A 314 26.81 5.89 -3.92
N VAL A 315 27.54 7.01 -3.86
CA VAL A 315 27.14 8.20 -3.10
C VAL A 315 26.26 9.10 -3.97
N LEU A 316 25.37 9.87 -3.36
CA LEU A 316 24.49 10.81 -4.06
C LEU A 316 24.82 12.24 -3.68
N PHE A 317 24.80 13.14 -4.65
CA PHE A 317 24.93 14.57 -4.40
C PHE A 317 23.61 15.11 -3.81
N LYS A 318 23.73 15.92 -2.75
CA LYS A 318 22.60 16.61 -2.11
C LYS A 318 22.56 18.05 -2.62
N PRO A 319 21.69 18.38 -3.60
CA PRO A 319 21.59 19.75 -4.08
C PRO A 319 21.19 20.68 -2.92
N PRO A 320 21.69 21.92 -2.86
CA PRO A 320 21.21 22.91 -1.90
C PRO A 320 19.69 23.02 -1.99
N GLN A 321 19.00 23.03 -0.85
CA GLN A 321 17.56 23.31 -0.84
C GLN A 321 17.35 24.73 -1.39
N ALA A 322 16.58 24.83 -2.47
CA ALA A 322 16.25 26.10 -3.12
C ALA A 322 15.22 26.90 -2.31
#